data_AF-R0C2D3-F1
#
_entry.id   AF-R0C2D3-F1
#
_cell.length_a   1.000
_cell.length_b   1.000
_cell.length_c   1.000
_cell.angle_alpha   90.00
_cell.angle_beta   90.00
_cell.angle_gamma   90.00
#
_symmetry.space_group_name_H-M   'P 1'
#
loop_
_entity.id
_entity.type
_entity.pdbx_description
1 polymer ?
#
loop_
_entity_poly.entity_id
_entity_poly.type
_entity_poly.pdbx_seq_one_letter_code
_entity_poly.pdbx_strand_id
1 'polypeptide(L)'
;MKYGKIGAGCLAVVLCLGTMPVTAWAGTPEFAYTAEQWASLRDNQLEFTEIADLIHVYNNTVIQNQLEYEDFRGEDADDIADDYYDAADDIYGSLEYPDSSDSDYASRLSSYLSSQIQADNLREQGDDNVEDGDVKKLEYDKTEAGLVKEAQELMISYWSQTYSLESLEQNKIQAQSSYDQTLNRLSAGMSTQAQVLSAREAVTSADASLLSAQSSLGQTKETLCLMLGWTYGAQVDIGDVPEPDLEGMAAINLDEDVSRGVENNYSLKILEKKIANAKSGTNKTSLEQSLKSQKETAASSIKNAYESMMISKSDYEQALNAYEIEAAAMETAERKMAAGTITRNDYVTQQTAFAAAQVNVRTQKLALLKAQLEYRWSVDGLASVS
;
A
#
# COMPACT_ATOMS: atom_id res chain seq x y z
N MET A 1 15.68 47.09 -14.66
CA MET A 1 17.03 47.40 -14.11
C MET A 1 16.94 47.54 -12.60
N LYS A 2 17.39 46.52 -11.85
CA LYS A 2 18.20 46.61 -10.62
C LYS A 2 18.45 45.16 -10.09
N TYR A 3 19.70 44.72 -10.28
CA TYR A 3 20.54 43.71 -9.60
C TYR A 3 19.86 42.78 -8.56
N GLY A 4 19.98 41.44 -8.56
CA GLY A 4 21.09 40.57 -8.95
C GLY A 4 21.98 40.25 -7.75
N LYS A 5 21.84 39.06 -7.13
CA LYS A 5 22.85 38.43 -6.27
C LYS A 5 22.87 36.90 -6.40
N ILE A 6 23.96 36.44 -6.99
CA ILE A 6 24.49 35.07 -7.00
C ILE A 6 25.13 34.82 -5.63
N GLY A 7 24.97 33.60 -5.09
CA GLY A 7 25.66 33.13 -3.90
C GLY A 7 25.99 31.64 -4.01
N ALA A 8 27.05 31.32 -4.75
CA ALA A 8 27.69 30.01 -4.73
C ALA A 8 28.49 29.85 -3.43
N GLY A 9 28.29 28.74 -2.72
CA GLY A 9 29.06 28.34 -1.55
C GLY A 9 29.38 26.86 -1.60
N CYS A 10 30.56 26.53 -2.11
CA CYS A 10 31.13 25.19 -2.05
C CYS A 10 31.40 24.80 -0.59
N LEU A 11 30.92 23.63 -0.17
CA LEU A 11 31.40 22.95 1.03
C LEU A 11 31.96 21.59 0.62
N ALA A 12 33.27 21.55 0.47
CA ALA A 12 34.02 20.31 0.32
C ALA A 12 34.17 19.67 1.70
N VAL A 13 33.66 18.45 1.85
CA VAL A 13 34.08 17.52 2.91
C VAL A 13 34.65 16.30 2.22
N VAL A 14 35.97 16.12 2.38
CA VAL A 14 36.68 14.90 2.01
C VAL A 14 36.61 13.96 3.20
N LEU A 15 36.00 12.78 2.99
CA LEU A 15 36.19 11.60 3.84
C LEU A 15 36.20 10.37 2.92
N CYS A 16 37.38 9.82 2.71
CA CYS A 16 37.56 8.52 2.07
C CYS A 16 37.04 7.42 3.00
N LEU A 17 36.13 6.55 2.54
CA LEU A 17 36.01 5.12 2.92
C LEU A 17 35.00 4.44 1.96
N GLY A 18 35.41 3.34 1.34
CA GLY A 18 34.55 2.24 0.83
C GLY A 18 33.52 2.56 -0.27
N THR A 19 33.67 1.93 -1.43
CA THR A 19 32.63 1.89 -2.48
C THR A 19 31.38 1.15 -1.99
N MET A 20 30.36 1.89 -1.55
CA MET A 20 28.99 1.40 -1.39
C MET A 20 28.09 2.31 -2.22
N PRO A 21 27.22 1.79 -3.11
CA PRO A 21 26.35 2.63 -3.90
C PRO A 21 25.11 2.97 -3.07
N VAL A 22 25.14 4.05 -2.28
CA VAL A 22 23.90 4.59 -1.71
C VAL A 22 24.00 6.11 -1.61
N THR A 23 23.30 6.80 -2.50
CA THR A 23 22.70 8.11 -2.19
C THR A 23 21.38 8.20 -2.95
N ALA A 24 20.37 7.47 -2.49
CA ALA A 24 19.01 7.99 -2.57
C ALA A 24 18.99 9.23 -1.64
N TRP A 25 18.61 10.38 -2.19
CA TRP A 25 18.58 11.62 -1.42
C TRP A 25 17.45 11.50 -0.40
N ALA A 26 17.80 11.41 0.89
CA ALA A 26 16.80 11.51 1.95
C ALA A 26 16.14 12.90 1.87
N GLY A 27 14.80 12.96 1.90
CA GLY A 27 14.08 14.23 1.89
C GLY A 27 14.06 14.94 3.25
N THR A 28 14.38 14.21 4.31
CA THR A 28 14.36 14.70 5.70
C THR A 28 15.74 15.12 6.22
N PRO A 29 15.83 16.14 7.10
CA PRO A 29 17.10 16.58 7.68
C PRO A 29 17.77 15.50 8.53
N GLU A 30 19.10 15.46 8.55
CA GLU A 30 19.88 14.44 9.29
C GLU A 30 19.62 14.43 10.81
N PHE A 31 19.11 15.51 11.39
CA PHE A 31 18.78 15.57 12.82
C PHE A 31 17.36 15.05 13.17
N ALA A 32 16.54 14.69 12.17
CA ALA A 32 15.19 14.18 12.39
C ALA A 32 15.19 12.81 13.10
N TYR A 33 16.25 12.02 12.90
CA TYR A 33 16.44 10.71 13.50
C TYR A 33 17.81 10.62 14.20
N THR A 34 17.93 9.71 15.15
CA THR A 34 19.22 9.38 15.77
C THR A 34 20.15 8.72 14.76
N ALA A 35 21.48 8.79 15.00
CA ALA A 35 22.45 8.12 14.13
C ALA A 35 22.22 6.60 14.02
N GLU A 36 21.69 5.99 15.09
CA GLU A 36 21.34 4.57 15.15
C GLU A 36 20.13 4.25 14.27
N GLN A 37 19.08 5.07 14.32
CA GLN A 37 17.91 4.94 13.42
C GLN A 37 18.28 5.19 11.96
N TRP A 38 19.15 6.16 11.67
CA TRP A 38 19.66 6.36 10.31
C TRP A 38 20.47 5.18 9.79
N ALA A 39 21.19 4.49 10.69
CA ALA A 39 21.94 3.30 10.32
C ALA A 39 20.99 2.14 10.00
N SER A 40 19.90 1.94 10.76
CA SER A 40 18.91 0.90 10.45
C SER A 40 18.21 1.17 9.13
N LEU A 41 17.73 2.40 8.89
CA LEU A 41 17.06 2.76 7.62
C LEU A 41 17.93 2.60 6.36
N ARG A 42 19.24 2.34 6.51
CA ARG A 42 20.23 2.23 5.42
C ARG A 42 20.94 0.89 5.37
N ASP A 43 20.58 -0.08 6.21
CA ASP A 43 21.29 -1.36 6.33
C ASP A 43 20.87 -2.42 5.29
N ASN A 44 19.87 -2.12 4.45
CA ASN A 44 19.25 -3.02 3.47
C ASN A 44 18.53 -4.23 4.10
N GLN A 45 18.13 -4.14 5.36
CA GLN A 45 17.27 -5.09 6.03
C GLN A 45 15.94 -4.41 6.33
N LEU A 46 14.88 -4.76 5.61
CA LEU A 46 13.56 -4.18 5.83
C LEU A 46 12.90 -4.77 7.07
N GLU A 47 12.70 -3.96 8.10
CA GLU A 47 11.85 -4.31 9.25
C GLU A 47 10.42 -3.78 9.10
N PHE A 48 9.42 -4.53 9.57
CA PHE A 48 8.02 -4.12 9.43
C PHE A 48 7.71 -2.80 10.17
N THR A 49 8.41 -2.55 11.28
CA THR A 49 8.19 -1.38 12.14
C THR A 49 8.78 -0.09 11.59
N GLU A 50 9.79 -0.16 10.72
CA GLU A 50 10.43 1.03 10.13
C GLU A 50 9.78 1.47 8.81
N ILE A 51 8.77 0.75 8.30
CA ILE A 51 8.09 1.09 7.04
C ILE A 51 7.59 2.54 7.04
N ALA A 52 7.02 3.01 8.14
CA ALA A 52 6.55 4.39 8.25
C ALA A 52 7.69 5.40 8.09
N ASP A 53 8.83 5.15 8.72
CA ASP A 53 10.01 6.01 8.65
C ASP A 53 10.62 5.99 7.24
N LEU A 54 10.73 4.81 6.62
CA LEU A 54 11.22 4.68 5.24
C LEU A 54 10.34 5.44 4.24
N ILE A 55 9.01 5.36 4.39
CA ILE A 55 8.08 6.14 3.58
C ILE A 55 8.29 7.63 3.81
N HIS A 56 8.35 8.07 5.07
CA HIS A 56 8.52 9.48 5.41
C HIS A 56 9.82 10.08 4.84
N VAL A 57 10.89 9.28 4.87
CA VAL A 57 12.25 9.73 4.54
C VAL A 57 12.57 9.63 3.05
N TYR A 58 12.12 8.56 2.39
CA TYR A 58 12.60 8.19 1.06
C TYR A 58 11.52 8.08 -0.01
N ASN A 59 10.23 8.04 0.35
CA ASN A 59 9.19 7.96 -0.67
C ASN A 59 9.09 9.28 -1.45
N ASN A 60 9.26 9.21 -2.78
CA ASN A 60 9.30 10.41 -3.62
C ASN A 60 8.03 11.27 -3.51
N THR A 61 6.85 10.65 -3.43
CA THR A 61 5.58 11.39 -3.30
C THR A 61 5.55 12.16 -1.99
N VAL A 62 5.96 11.54 -0.88
CA VAL A 62 6.01 12.20 0.43
C VAL A 62 7.00 13.37 0.42
N ILE A 63 8.17 13.18 -0.17
CA ILE A 63 9.17 14.25 -0.30
C ILE A 63 8.64 15.42 -1.14
N GLN A 64 7.98 15.15 -2.27
CA GLN A 64 7.38 16.23 -3.08
C GLN A 64 6.29 16.96 -2.30
N ASN A 65 5.38 16.23 -1.64
CA ASN A 65 4.34 16.82 -0.80
C ASN A 65 4.92 17.71 0.31
N GLN A 66 6.02 17.29 0.95
CA GLN A 66 6.69 18.09 1.98
C GLN A 66 7.30 19.37 1.42
N LEU A 67 7.88 19.32 0.21
CA LEU A 67 8.43 20.50 -0.46
C LEU A 67 7.32 21.46 -0.90
N GLU A 68 6.25 20.94 -1.50
CA GLU A 68 5.08 21.73 -1.90
C GLU A 68 4.39 22.37 -0.69
N TYR A 69 4.35 21.67 0.45
CA TYR A 69 3.74 22.20 1.66
C TYR A 69 4.43 23.44 2.24
N GLU A 70 5.71 23.70 1.91
CA GLU A 70 6.37 24.93 2.35
C GLU A 70 5.72 26.18 1.76
N ASP A 71 5.16 26.10 0.55
CA ASP A 71 4.47 27.23 -0.08
C ASP A 71 3.12 27.48 0.62
N PHE A 72 2.38 26.43 0.97
CA PHE A 72 1.08 26.53 1.66
C PHE A 72 1.18 26.75 3.19
N ARG A 73 2.39 26.74 3.76
CA ARG A 73 2.56 26.72 5.22
C ARG A 73 2.13 28.05 5.83
N GLY A 74 1.00 28.00 6.53
CA GLY A 74 0.46 29.15 7.25
C GLY A 74 -0.43 30.05 6.39
N GLU A 75 -0.70 29.67 5.14
CA GLU A 75 -1.72 30.30 4.31
C GLU A 75 -3.11 29.89 4.80
N ASP A 76 -3.99 30.88 4.94
CA ASP A 76 -5.41 30.65 5.17
C ASP A 76 -6.21 30.62 3.86
N ALA A 77 -7.52 30.37 3.96
CA ALA A 77 -8.38 30.26 2.79
C ALA A 77 -8.55 31.58 2.04
N ASP A 78 -8.34 32.72 2.70
CA ASP A 78 -8.38 34.05 2.08
C ASP A 78 -7.06 34.31 1.33
N ASP A 79 -5.91 33.96 1.91
CA ASP A 79 -4.60 34.06 1.24
C ASP A 79 -4.60 33.29 -0.09
N ILE A 80 -5.07 32.03 -0.07
CA ILE A 80 -5.15 31.19 -1.28
C ILE A 80 -6.19 31.75 -2.29
N ALA A 81 -7.29 32.33 -1.80
CA ALA A 81 -8.29 32.95 -2.68
C ALA A 81 -7.75 34.22 -3.37
N ASP A 82 -6.94 35.00 -2.66
CA ASP A 82 -6.33 36.22 -3.18
C ASP A 82 -5.36 35.93 -4.33
N ASP A 83 -4.62 34.82 -4.30
CA ASP A 83 -3.78 34.37 -5.43
C ASP A 83 -4.60 34.14 -6.71
N TYR A 84 -5.81 33.58 -6.60
CA TYR A 84 -6.71 33.43 -7.74
C TYR A 84 -7.21 34.78 -8.26
N TYR A 85 -7.50 35.73 -7.37
CA TYR A 85 -7.93 37.07 -7.74
C TYR A 85 -6.80 37.86 -8.40
N ASP A 86 -5.58 37.80 -7.88
CA ASP A 86 -4.40 38.44 -8.45
C ASP A 86 -4.09 37.87 -9.84
N ALA A 87 -4.15 36.55 -10.02
CA ALA A 87 -3.99 35.92 -11.32
C ALA A 87 -5.10 36.34 -12.31
N ALA A 88 -6.35 36.48 -11.86
CA ALA A 88 -7.44 36.98 -12.69
C ALA A 88 -7.23 38.45 -13.08
N ASP A 89 -6.84 39.30 -12.12
CA ASP A 89 -6.62 40.73 -12.32
C ASP A 89 -5.41 41.00 -13.23
N ASP A 90 -4.37 40.14 -13.20
CA ASP A 90 -3.27 40.17 -14.17
C ASP A 90 -3.76 39.89 -15.60
N ILE A 91 -4.65 38.90 -15.78
CA ILE A 91 -5.26 38.64 -17.08
C ILE A 91 -6.09 39.84 -17.51
N TYR A 92 -7.00 40.35 -16.67
CA TYR A 92 -7.82 41.53 -17.01
C TYR A 92 -6.97 42.76 -17.34
N GLY A 93 -5.91 43.01 -16.57
CA GLY A 93 -4.99 44.13 -16.80
C GLY A 93 -4.23 44.03 -18.12
N SER A 94 -4.05 42.80 -18.64
CA SER A 94 -3.44 42.54 -19.95
C SER A 94 -4.42 42.55 -21.12
N LEU A 95 -5.74 42.59 -20.87
CA LEU A 95 -6.75 42.55 -21.92
C LEU A 95 -6.87 43.89 -22.64
N GLU A 96 -6.67 43.85 -23.96
CA GLU A 96 -6.95 44.98 -24.85
C GLU A 96 -8.12 44.63 -25.78
N TYR A 97 -9.22 45.39 -25.67
CA TYR A 97 -10.36 45.19 -26.56
C TYR A 97 -9.96 45.59 -27.99
N PRO A 98 -10.16 44.70 -28.99
CA PRO A 98 -9.67 44.95 -30.35
C PRO A 98 -10.49 46.02 -31.07
N ASP A 99 -9.84 46.78 -31.97
CA ASP A 99 -10.54 47.77 -32.79
C ASP A 99 -11.31 47.06 -33.92
N SER A 100 -12.60 47.35 -34.02
CA SER A 100 -13.49 46.84 -35.07
C SER A 100 -13.02 47.10 -36.52
N SER A 101 -12.08 48.04 -36.70
CA SER A 101 -11.47 48.36 -37.99
C SER A 101 -10.25 47.51 -38.35
N ASP A 102 -9.73 46.69 -37.43
CA ASP A 102 -8.58 45.82 -37.65
C ASP A 102 -8.92 44.62 -38.56
N SER A 103 -8.01 44.28 -39.47
CA SER A 103 -8.19 43.14 -40.39
C SER A 103 -8.25 41.78 -39.68
N ASP A 104 -7.70 41.69 -38.48
CA ASP A 104 -7.67 40.52 -37.61
C ASP A 104 -8.63 40.66 -36.40
N TYR A 105 -9.55 41.64 -36.43
CA TYR A 105 -10.51 41.92 -35.36
C TYR A 105 -11.20 40.66 -34.80
N ALA A 106 -11.70 39.77 -35.67
CA ALA A 106 -12.38 38.56 -35.26
C ALA A 106 -11.48 37.60 -34.45
N SER A 107 -10.20 37.48 -34.85
CA SER A 107 -9.23 36.64 -34.15
C SER A 107 -8.81 37.26 -32.81
N ARG A 108 -8.59 38.58 -32.78
CA ARG A 108 -8.27 39.30 -31.55
C ARG A 108 -9.45 39.28 -30.57
N LEU A 109 -10.69 39.40 -31.06
CA LEU A 109 -11.90 39.33 -30.25
C LEU A 109 -12.09 37.95 -29.64
N SER A 110 -11.85 36.88 -30.41
CA SER A 110 -11.88 35.53 -29.86
C SER A 110 -10.85 35.35 -28.74
N SER A 111 -9.63 35.87 -28.93
CA SER A 111 -8.56 35.77 -27.93
C SER A 111 -8.88 36.57 -26.67
N TYR A 112 -9.45 37.76 -26.82
CA TYR A 112 -9.98 38.57 -25.72
C TYR A 112 -11.05 37.82 -24.93
N LEU A 113 -12.05 37.26 -25.61
CA LEU A 113 -13.14 36.52 -24.97
C LEU A 113 -12.65 35.27 -24.25
N SER A 114 -11.73 34.50 -24.84
CA SER A 114 -11.15 33.33 -24.18
C SER A 114 -10.37 33.70 -22.91
N SER A 115 -9.61 34.79 -22.96
CA SER A 115 -8.85 35.27 -21.81
C SER A 115 -9.79 35.83 -20.72
N GLN A 116 -10.87 36.50 -21.12
CA GLN A 116 -11.92 36.94 -20.18
C GLN A 116 -12.56 35.75 -19.48
N ILE A 117 -12.94 34.69 -20.21
CA ILE A 117 -13.49 33.46 -19.62
C ILE A 117 -12.49 32.83 -18.64
N GLN A 118 -11.20 32.84 -18.97
CA GLN A 118 -10.16 32.34 -18.08
C GLN A 118 -10.07 33.16 -16.78
N ALA A 119 -10.08 34.49 -16.87
CA ALA A 119 -10.06 35.37 -15.72
C ALA A 119 -11.34 35.23 -14.86
N ASP A 120 -12.51 35.16 -15.50
CA ASP A 120 -13.80 34.93 -14.84
C ASP A 120 -13.76 33.59 -14.06
N ASN A 121 -13.19 32.54 -14.66
CA ASN A 121 -13.08 31.23 -14.02
C ASN A 121 -12.07 31.21 -12.85
N LEU A 122 -10.99 32.01 -12.91
CA LEU A 122 -10.08 32.19 -11.79
C LEU A 122 -10.78 32.90 -10.62
N ARG A 123 -11.56 33.96 -10.89
CA ARG A 123 -12.35 34.60 -9.82
C ARG A 123 -13.36 33.63 -9.21
N GLU A 124 -14.04 32.83 -10.02
CA GLU A 124 -14.95 31.80 -9.53
C GLU A 124 -14.23 30.78 -8.64
N GLN A 125 -13.00 30.37 -8.99
CA GLN A 125 -12.18 29.51 -8.14
C GLN A 125 -11.80 30.18 -6.81
N GLY A 126 -11.48 31.48 -6.80
CA GLY A 126 -11.25 32.24 -5.57
C GLY A 126 -12.50 32.33 -4.69
N ASP A 127 -13.67 32.57 -5.29
CA ASP A 127 -14.97 32.65 -4.59
C ASP A 127 -15.39 31.31 -3.97
N ASP A 128 -15.14 30.21 -4.69
CA ASP A 128 -15.47 28.84 -4.26
C ASP A 128 -14.32 28.14 -3.51
N ASN A 129 -13.19 28.81 -3.28
CA ASN A 129 -12.05 28.23 -2.59
C ASN A 129 -12.44 27.77 -1.18
N VAL A 130 -12.03 26.54 -0.86
CA VAL A 130 -12.20 25.93 0.47
C VAL A 130 -10.89 25.33 0.97
N GLU A 131 -9.82 25.48 0.21
CA GLU A 131 -8.48 25.02 0.55
C GLU A 131 -7.81 26.02 1.50
N ASP A 132 -7.00 25.50 2.42
CA ASP A 132 -6.08 26.24 3.26
C ASP A 132 -4.83 25.37 3.50
N GLY A 133 -3.81 25.93 4.15
CA GLY A 133 -2.60 25.18 4.50
C GLY A 133 -2.86 23.94 5.35
N ASP A 134 -3.85 23.96 6.26
CA ASP A 134 -4.17 22.79 7.08
C ASP A 134 -4.89 21.67 6.29
N VAL A 135 -5.74 22.03 5.33
CA VAL A 135 -6.40 21.11 4.40
C VAL A 135 -5.33 20.42 3.56
N LYS A 136 -4.39 21.19 3.01
CA LYS A 136 -3.26 20.64 2.24
C LYS A 136 -2.41 19.70 3.07
N LYS A 137 -2.10 20.10 4.32
CA LYS A 137 -1.39 19.22 5.25
C LYS A 137 -2.12 17.91 5.49
N LEU A 138 -3.43 17.94 5.77
CA LEU A 138 -4.22 16.72 5.99
C LEU A 138 -4.31 15.85 4.74
N GLU A 139 -4.37 16.44 3.54
CA GLU A 139 -4.34 15.71 2.27
C GLU A 139 -2.99 14.98 2.09
N TYR A 140 -1.88 15.62 2.47
CA TYR A 140 -0.55 15.02 2.44
C TYR A 140 -0.36 13.95 3.52
N ASP A 141 -0.77 14.21 4.77
CA ASP A 141 -0.73 13.24 5.86
C ASP A 141 -1.56 11.99 5.52
N LYS A 142 -2.73 12.17 4.88
CA LYS A 142 -3.57 11.07 4.39
C LYS A 142 -2.86 10.25 3.31
N THR A 143 -2.21 10.93 2.36
CA THR A 143 -1.43 10.29 1.29
C THR A 143 -0.28 9.47 1.87
N GLU A 144 0.47 10.04 2.81
CA GLU A 144 1.57 9.37 3.50
C GLU A 144 1.08 8.14 4.27
N ALA A 145 0.03 8.28 5.09
CA ALA A 145 -0.58 7.16 5.80
C ALA A 145 -1.05 6.05 4.85
N GLY A 146 -1.62 6.41 3.70
CA GLY A 146 -2.01 5.46 2.65
C GLY A 146 -0.81 4.69 2.07
N LEU A 147 0.31 5.37 1.82
CA LEU A 147 1.55 4.74 1.35
C LEU A 147 2.16 3.80 2.39
N VAL A 148 2.13 4.18 3.68
CA VAL A 148 2.57 3.29 4.78
C VAL A 148 1.72 2.03 4.82
N LYS A 149 0.40 2.17 4.77
CA LYS A 149 -0.53 1.04 4.71
C LYS A 149 -0.22 0.13 3.51
N GLU A 150 -0.06 0.71 2.33
CA GLU A 150 0.22 -0.04 1.10
C GLU A 150 1.53 -0.82 1.19
N ALA A 151 2.60 -0.20 1.69
CA ALA A 151 3.89 -0.86 1.90
C ALA A 151 3.80 -2.02 2.91
N GLN A 152 3.08 -1.84 4.02
CA GLN A 152 2.82 -2.91 4.99
C GLN A 152 2.06 -4.08 4.36
N GLU A 153 1.03 -3.79 3.55
CA GLU A 153 0.29 -4.82 2.83
C GLU A 153 1.15 -5.56 1.79
N LEU A 154 2.04 -4.85 1.09
CA LEU A 154 2.99 -5.45 0.16
C LEU A 154 3.96 -6.39 0.87
N MET A 155 4.47 -6.03 2.05
CA MET A 155 5.33 -6.90 2.85
C MET A 155 4.60 -8.16 3.32
N ILE A 156 3.34 -8.03 3.77
CA ILE A 156 2.50 -9.19 4.12
C ILE A 156 2.23 -10.07 2.89
N SER A 157 2.01 -9.44 1.73
CA SER A 157 1.76 -10.14 0.46
C SER A 157 3.00 -10.89 -0.02
N TYR A 158 4.20 -10.32 0.15
CA TYR A 158 5.48 -10.98 -0.14
C TYR A 158 5.62 -12.29 0.63
N TRP A 159 5.37 -12.28 1.94
CA TRP A 159 5.42 -13.49 2.76
C TRP A 159 4.29 -14.48 2.42
N SER A 160 3.09 -13.98 2.10
CA SER A 160 1.97 -14.82 1.67
C SER A 160 2.28 -15.55 0.36
N GLN A 161 2.90 -14.86 -0.59
CA GLN A 161 3.36 -15.43 -1.86
C GLN A 161 4.51 -16.42 -1.63
N THR A 162 5.43 -16.13 -0.70
CA THR A 162 6.52 -17.04 -0.32
C THR A 162 5.99 -18.37 0.21
N TYR A 163 5.03 -18.36 1.14
CA TYR A 163 4.40 -19.60 1.61
C TYR A 163 3.55 -20.30 0.54
N SER A 164 2.95 -19.53 -0.37
CA SER A 164 2.24 -20.11 -1.51
C SER A 164 3.16 -20.88 -2.46
N LEU A 165 4.43 -20.45 -2.60
CA LEU A 165 5.43 -21.19 -3.38
C LEU A 165 5.71 -22.57 -2.80
N GLU A 166 5.78 -22.71 -1.46
CA GLU A 166 5.96 -24.02 -0.82
C GLU A 166 4.84 -25.00 -1.24
N SER A 167 3.58 -24.54 -1.27
CA SER A 167 2.45 -25.34 -1.72
C SER A 167 2.53 -25.71 -3.21
N LEU A 168 2.94 -24.77 -4.06
CA LEU A 168 3.15 -25.01 -5.49
C LEU A 168 4.29 -26.00 -5.75
N GLU A 169 5.35 -25.95 -4.96
CA GLU A 169 6.44 -26.93 -5.02
C GLU A 169 5.96 -28.33 -4.64
N GLN A 170 5.14 -28.47 -3.59
CA GLN A 170 4.54 -29.75 -3.24
C GLN A 170 3.63 -30.28 -4.36
N ASN A 171 2.83 -29.41 -4.99
CA ASN A 171 1.99 -29.79 -6.14
C ASN A 171 2.83 -30.28 -7.33
N LYS A 172 3.97 -29.63 -7.61
CA LYS A 172 4.91 -30.09 -8.64
C LYS A 172 5.49 -31.46 -8.32
N ILE A 173 5.94 -31.69 -7.08
CA ILE A 173 6.45 -32.99 -6.63
C ILE A 173 5.37 -34.07 -6.81
N GLN A 174 4.13 -33.77 -6.44
CA GLN A 174 3.01 -34.70 -6.57
C GLN A 174 2.67 -35.01 -8.04
N ALA A 175 2.69 -33.99 -8.91
CA ALA A 175 2.49 -34.16 -10.35
C ALA A 175 3.60 -35.03 -10.97
N GLN A 176 4.86 -34.80 -10.58
CA GLN A 176 6.00 -35.57 -11.04
C GLN A 176 5.88 -37.04 -10.61
N SER A 177 5.54 -37.29 -9.34
CA SER A 177 5.30 -38.65 -8.85
C SER A 177 4.16 -39.35 -9.60
N SER A 178 3.09 -38.63 -9.95
CA SER A 178 1.97 -39.18 -10.72
C SER A 178 2.37 -39.55 -12.15
N TYR A 179 3.19 -38.70 -12.77
CA TYR A 179 3.77 -38.96 -14.08
C TYR A 179 4.64 -40.23 -14.08
N ASP A 180 5.56 -40.35 -13.11
CA ASP A 180 6.44 -41.52 -12.99
C ASP A 180 5.66 -42.82 -12.75
N GLN A 181 4.61 -42.76 -11.92
CA GLN A 181 3.71 -43.90 -11.71
C GLN A 181 2.97 -44.29 -13.00
N THR A 182 2.51 -43.31 -13.78
CA THR A 182 1.81 -43.54 -15.05
C THR A 182 2.74 -44.15 -16.08
N LEU A 183 4.00 -43.72 -16.14
CA LEU A 183 5.05 -44.33 -16.97
C LEU A 183 5.33 -45.80 -16.61
N ASN A 184 5.41 -46.10 -15.31
CA ASN A 184 5.60 -47.48 -14.83
C ASN A 184 4.41 -48.36 -15.22
N ARG A 185 3.19 -47.85 -15.09
CA ARG A 185 1.96 -48.56 -15.51
C ARG A 185 1.90 -48.76 -17.02
N LEU A 186 2.35 -47.78 -17.82
CA LEU A 186 2.44 -47.93 -19.28
C LEU A 186 3.39 -49.08 -19.64
N SER A 187 4.56 -49.13 -18.98
CA SER A 187 5.55 -50.20 -19.19
C SER A 187 5.03 -51.58 -18.81
N ALA A 188 4.13 -51.67 -17.83
CA ALA A 188 3.42 -52.88 -17.44
C ALA A 188 2.17 -53.20 -18.31
N GLY A 189 1.87 -52.39 -19.34
CA GLY A 189 0.68 -52.55 -20.19
C GLY A 189 -0.64 -52.16 -19.52
N MET A 190 -0.59 -51.45 -18.38
CA MET A 190 -1.74 -51.07 -17.55
C MET A 190 -2.15 -49.58 -17.69
N SER A 191 -1.57 -48.87 -18.66
CA SER A 191 -1.86 -47.46 -18.95
C SER A 191 -1.72 -47.20 -20.46
N THR A 192 -2.13 -46.02 -20.91
CA THR A 192 -2.06 -45.60 -22.32
C THR A 192 -1.10 -44.44 -22.52
N GLN A 193 -0.62 -44.26 -23.75
CA GLN A 193 0.20 -43.11 -24.12
C GLN A 193 -0.52 -41.77 -23.86
N ALA A 194 -1.85 -41.74 -24.03
CA ALA A 194 -2.66 -40.55 -23.75
C ALA A 194 -2.66 -40.18 -22.25
N GLN A 195 -2.72 -41.18 -21.35
CA GLN A 195 -2.63 -40.94 -19.91
C GLN A 195 -1.24 -40.41 -19.50
N VAL A 196 -0.17 -40.95 -20.09
CA VAL A 196 1.19 -40.43 -19.87
C VAL A 196 1.31 -38.99 -20.34
N LEU A 197 0.73 -38.64 -21.50
CA LEU A 197 0.72 -37.27 -22.01
C LEU A 197 -0.04 -36.33 -21.05
N SER A 198 -1.21 -36.74 -20.57
CA SER A 198 -1.99 -35.95 -19.60
C SER A 198 -1.24 -35.72 -18.29
N ALA A 199 -0.54 -36.74 -17.77
CA ALA A 199 0.27 -36.59 -16.56
C ALA A 199 1.49 -35.67 -16.79
N ARG A 200 2.10 -35.71 -17.99
CA ARG A 200 3.17 -34.78 -18.37
C ARG A 200 2.68 -33.33 -18.48
N GLU A 201 1.48 -33.14 -19.02
CA GLU A 201 0.82 -31.82 -19.08
C GLU A 201 0.59 -31.27 -17.67
N ALA A 202 0.18 -32.12 -16.71
CA ALA A 202 0.04 -31.71 -15.30
C ALA A 202 1.37 -31.22 -14.69
N VAL A 203 2.48 -31.92 -14.95
CA VAL A 203 3.82 -31.45 -14.53
C VAL A 203 4.16 -30.11 -15.17
N THR A 204 3.94 -29.98 -16.47
CA THR A 204 4.24 -28.74 -17.22
C THR A 204 3.41 -27.56 -16.71
N SER A 205 2.14 -27.82 -16.35
CA SER A 205 1.24 -26.82 -15.76
C SER A 205 1.70 -26.39 -14.36
N ALA A 206 2.16 -27.35 -13.53
CA ALA A 206 2.72 -27.06 -12.22
C ALA A 206 4.00 -26.22 -12.32
N ASP A 207 4.89 -26.54 -13.26
CA ASP A 207 6.11 -25.75 -13.55
C ASP A 207 5.78 -24.31 -13.99
N ALA A 208 4.82 -24.16 -14.90
CA ALA A 208 4.39 -22.83 -15.36
C ALA A 208 3.77 -22.01 -14.22
N SER A 209 2.96 -22.64 -13.37
CA SER A 209 2.36 -21.99 -12.20
C SER A 209 3.41 -21.52 -11.20
N LEU A 210 4.43 -22.34 -10.95
CA LEU A 210 5.54 -22.01 -10.06
C LEU A 210 6.40 -20.85 -10.61
N LEU A 211 6.73 -20.87 -11.91
CA LEU A 211 7.46 -19.77 -12.55
C LEU A 211 6.69 -18.45 -12.51
N SER A 212 5.38 -18.50 -12.74
CA SER A 212 4.49 -17.33 -12.65
C SER A 212 4.46 -16.77 -11.22
N ALA A 213 4.30 -17.63 -10.22
CA ALA A 213 4.29 -17.24 -8.82
C ALA A 213 5.64 -16.65 -8.37
N GLN A 214 6.77 -17.21 -8.82
CA GLN A 214 8.10 -16.65 -8.54
C GLN A 214 8.29 -15.26 -9.17
N SER A 215 7.78 -15.08 -10.39
CA SER A 215 7.82 -13.78 -11.07
C SER A 215 6.96 -12.75 -10.32
N SER A 216 5.77 -13.14 -9.87
CA SER A 216 4.89 -12.31 -9.05
C SER A 216 5.53 -11.94 -7.71
N LEU A 217 6.21 -12.89 -7.05
CA LEU A 217 6.96 -12.63 -5.81
C LEU A 217 8.06 -11.59 -6.03
N GLY A 218 8.83 -11.74 -7.12
CA GLY A 218 9.85 -10.77 -7.51
C GLY A 218 9.27 -9.38 -7.76
N GLN A 219 8.11 -9.29 -8.43
CA GLN A 219 7.43 -8.02 -8.67
C GLN A 219 6.93 -7.38 -7.37
N THR A 220 6.32 -8.14 -6.45
CA THR A 220 5.89 -7.64 -5.15
C THR A 220 7.06 -7.07 -4.36
N LYS A 221 8.18 -7.80 -4.32
CA LYS A 221 9.41 -7.35 -3.66
C LYS A 221 9.94 -6.06 -4.29
N GLU A 222 9.99 -6.00 -5.62
CA GLU A 222 10.48 -4.82 -6.34
C GLU A 222 9.61 -3.60 -6.07
N THR A 223 8.28 -3.72 -6.16
CA THR A 223 7.34 -2.63 -5.85
C THR A 223 7.52 -2.13 -4.42
N LEU A 224 7.63 -3.06 -3.45
CA LEU A 224 7.87 -2.71 -2.05
C LEU A 224 9.19 -1.94 -1.87
N CYS A 225 10.29 -2.44 -2.47
CA CYS A 225 11.60 -1.81 -2.35
C CYS A 225 11.61 -0.40 -2.96
N LEU A 226 11.02 -0.23 -4.15
CA LEU A 226 10.93 1.08 -4.82
C LEU A 226 10.08 2.07 -4.01
N MET A 227 8.97 1.61 -3.43
CA MET A 227 8.09 2.44 -2.59
C MET A 227 8.80 2.97 -1.34
N LEU A 228 9.71 2.16 -0.79
CA LEU A 228 10.50 2.49 0.40
C LEU A 228 11.84 3.17 0.07
N GLY A 229 12.08 3.49 -1.21
CA GLY A 229 13.19 4.32 -1.64
C GLY A 229 14.48 3.59 -2.03
N TRP A 230 14.48 2.26 -2.06
CA TRP A 230 15.59 1.51 -2.63
C TRP A 230 15.60 1.62 -4.16
N THR A 231 16.78 1.56 -4.75
CA THR A 231 16.93 1.56 -6.21
C THR A 231 16.58 0.20 -6.81
N TYR A 232 16.20 0.21 -8.09
CA TYR A 232 15.93 -1.01 -8.85
C TYR A 232 17.05 -2.05 -8.72
N GLY A 233 16.69 -3.29 -8.38
CA GLY A 233 17.63 -4.40 -8.24
C GLY A 233 18.47 -4.40 -6.96
N ALA A 234 18.16 -3.52 -5.99
CA ALA A 234 18.77 -3.56 -4.67
C ALA A 234 18.56 -4.93 -4.01
N GLN A 235 19.60 -5.44 -3.36
CA GLN A 235 19.53 -6.69 -2.59
C GLN A 235 19.08 -6.35 -1.17
N VAL A 236 17.76 -6.21 -1.00
CA VAL A 236 17.13 -5.98 0.31
C VAL A 236 16.74 -7.33 0.92
N ASP A 237 17.11 -7.56 2.17
CA ASP A 237 16.58 -8.67 2.96
C ASP A 237 15.24 -8.26 3.57
N ILE A 238 14.18 -9.03 3.30
CA ILE A 238 12.84 -8.71 3.80
C ILE A 238 12.69 -9.41 5.13
N GLY A 239 12.63 -8.65 6.22
CA GLY A 239 12.46 -9.20 7.56
C GLY A 239 11.10 -9.84 7.78
N ASP A 240 10.94 -10.48 8.94
CA ASP A 240 9.67 -11.09 9.33
C ASP A 240 8.57 -10.06 9.55
N VAL A 241 7.32 -10.48 9.35
CA VAL A 241 6.14 -9.69 9.72
C VAL A 241 5.72 -9.99 11.16
N PRO A 242 5.11 -9.04 11.87
CA PRO A 242 4.68 -9.23 13.25
C PRO A 242 3.62 -10.32 13.36
N GLU A 243 3.54 -10.93 14.54
CA GLU A 243 2.44 -11.86 14.85
C GLU A 243 1.11 -11.10 15.00
N PRO A 244 -0.03 -11.69 14.61
CA PRO A 244 -1.34 -11.12 14.90
C PRO A 244 -1.56 -10.94 16.40
N ASP A 245 -2.08 -9.78 16.80
CA ASP A 245 -2.34 -9.48 18.22
C ASP A 245 -3.71 -10.04 18.64
N LEU A 246 -3.73 -11.32 18.99
CA LEU A 246 -4.95 -12.01 19.40
C LEU A 246 -5.54 -11.47 20.72
N GLU A 247 -4.68 -10.97 21.63
CA GLU A 247 -5.09 -10.38 22.89
C GLU A 247 -5.75 -9.02 22.65
N GLY A 248 -5.13 -8.17 21.85
CA GLY A 248 -5.69 -6.88 21.42
C GLY A 248 -7.03 -7.06 20.73
N MET A 249 -7.18 -8.05 19.84
CA MET A 249 -8.47 -8.37 19.19
C MET A 249 -9.59 -8.71 20.18
N ALA A 250 -9.27 -9.42 21.26
CA ALA A 250 -10.25 -9.80 22.28
C ALA A 250 -10.66 -8.61 23.18
N ALA A 251 -9.81 -7.58 23.25
CA ALA A 251 -10.05 -6.38 24.04
C ALA A 251 -10.75 -5.25 23.26
N ILE A 252 -11.07 -5.45 21.98
CA ILE A 252 -11.70 -4.42 21.13
C ILE A 252 -13.06 -4.00 21.69
N ASN A 253 -13.25 -2.69 21.80
CA ASN A 253 -14.55 -2.07 21.99
C ASN A 253 -14.99 -1.41 20.68
N LEU A 254 -15.81 -2.13 19.90
CA LEU A 254 -16.18 -1.70 18.55
C LEU A 254 -16.89 -0.33 18.53
N ASP A 255 -17.71 -0.01 19.53
CA ASP A 255 -18.45 1.26 19.55
C ASP A 255 -17.50 2.45 19.81
N GLU A 256 -16.52 2.28 20.70
CA GLU A 256 -15.47 3.27 20.94
C GLU A 256 -14.56 3.42 19.71
N ASP A 257 -14.21 2.31 19.05
CA ASP A 257 -13.35 2.31 17.87
C ASP A 257 -14.04 2.90 16.64
N VAL A 258 -15.34 2.69 16.47
CA VAL A 258 -16.13 3.38 15.43
C VAL A 258 -16.16 4.88 15.69
N SER A 259 -16.38 5.29 16.95
CA SER A 259 -16.39 6.72 17.32
C SER A 259 -15.03 7.36 17.04
N ARG A 260 -13.95 6.72 17.51
CA ARG A 260 -12.57 7.15 17.30
C ARG A 260 -12.18 7.17 15.82
N GLY A 261 -12.56 6.15 15.05
CA GLY A 261 -12.23 6.07 13.63
C GLY A 261 -12.95 7.11 12.77
N VAL A 262 -14.21 7.44 13.10
CA VAL A 262 -14.93 8.55 12.47
C VAL A 262 -14.28 9.89 12.81
N GLU A 263 -13.88 10.09 14.07
CA GLU A 263 -13.18 11.32 14.51
C GLU A 263 -11.81 11.46 13.85
N ASN A 264 -11.05 10.36 13.73
CA ASN A 264 -9.71 10.36 13.18
C ASN A 264 -9.66 10.42 11.65
N ASN A 265 -10.76 10.11 10.97
CA ASN A 265 -10.79 9.97 9.51
C ASN A 265 -10.30 11.23 8.78
N TYR A 266 -9.23 11.09 8.00
CA TYR A 266 -8.62 12.21 7.28
C TYR A 266 -9.62 12.86 6.32
N SER A 267 -10.41 12.07 5.58
CA SER A 267 -11.38 12.61 4.61
C SER A 267 -12.46 13.43 5.30
N LEU A 268 -12.92 12.99 6.48
CA LEU A 268 -13.92 13.73 7.26
C LEU A 268 -13.33 15.01 7.86
N LYS A 269 -12.11 14.96 8.41
CA LYS A 269 -11.40 16.15 8.91
C LYS A 269 -11.16 17.20 7.83
N ILE A 270 -10.73 16.76 6.64
CA ILE A 270 -10.56 17.60 5.46
C ILE A 270 -11.88 18.27 5.11
N LEU A 271 -12.97 17.49 5.04
CA LEU A 271 -14.29 18.01 4.71
C LEU A 271 -14.83 19.00 5.76
N GLU A 272 -14.60 18.74 7.04
CA GLU A 272 -14.95 19.66 8.14
C GLU A 272 -14.22 21.01 8.01
N LYS A 273 -12.94 21.00 7.62
CA LYS A 273 -12.20 22.23 7.33
C LYS A 273 -12.73 22.94 6.08
N LYS A 274 -12.98 22.21 4.98
CA LYS A 274 -13.59 22.79 3.77
C LYS A 274 -14.94 23.45 4.06
N ILE A 275 -15.75 22.88 4.97
CA ILE A 275 -17.02 23.49 5.44
C ILE A 275 -16.78 24.79 6.22
N ALA A 276 -15.73 24.85 7.02
CA ALA A 276 -15.37 26.06 7.77
C ALA A 276 -14.90 27.19 6.84
N ASN A 277 -14.19 26.84 5.75
CA ASN A 277 -13.66 27.78 4.76
C ASN A 277 -14.71 28.23 3.74
N ALA A 278 -15.77 27.45 3.51
CA ALA A 278 -16.79 27.76 2.51
C ALA A 278 -17.52 29.08 2.77
N LYS A 279 -17.33 30.05 1.86
CA LYS A 279 -17.98 31.37 1.87
C LYS A 279 -19.42 31.33 1.33
N SER A 280 -19.65 30.53 0.29
CA SER A 280 -20.97 30.36 -0.34
C SER A 280 -21.87 29.42 0.48
N GLY A 281 -23.09 29.88 0.80
CA GLY A 281 -24.07 29.07 1.53
C GLY A 281 -24.50 27.80 0.79
N THR A 282 -24.51 27.82 -0.55
CA THR A 282 -24.81 26.65 -1.38
C THR A 282 -23.68 25.61 -1.30
N ASN A 283 -22.43 26.06 -1.44
CA ASN A 283 -21.25 25.19 -1.33
C ASN A 283 -21.20 24.54 0.06
N LYS A 284 -21.33 25.36 1.11
CA LYS A 284 -21.38 24.88 2.50
C LYS A 284 -22.45 23.81 2.73
N THR A 285 -23.67 24.03 2.25
CA THR A 285 -24.78 23.06 2.39
C THR A 285 -24.45 21.73 1.70
N SER A 286 -23.85 21.78 0.51
CA SER A 286 -23.44 20.58 -0.24
C SER A 286 -22.37 19.77 0.53
N LEU A 287 -21.37 20.46 1.08
CA LEU A 287 -20.32 19.84 1.87
C LEU A 287 -20.85 19.25 3.18
N GLU A 288 -21.77 19.93 3.88
CA GLU A 288 -22.41 19.42 5.09
C GLU A 288 -23.25 18.16 4.83
N GLN A 289 -23.97 18.10 3.70
CA GLN A 289 -24.70 16.90 3.29
C GLN A 289 -23.72 15.74 3.02
N SER A 290 -22.62 16.02 2.32
CA SER A 290 -21.57 15.06 2.05
C SER A 290 -20.94 14.54 3.35
N LEU A 291 -20.69 15.42 4.33
CA LEU A 291 -20.11 15.04 5.62
C LEU A 291 -21.02 14.07 6.37
N LYS A 292 -22.33 14.33 6.37
CA LYS A 292 -23.30 13.45 7.02
C LYS A 292 -23.29 12.05 6.43
N SER A 293 -23.38 11.92 5.09
CA SER A 293 -23.35 10.61 4.44
C SER A 293 -22.00 9.91 4.63
N GLN A 294 -20.89 10.63 4.49
CA GLN A 294 -19.56 10.06 4.63
C GLN A 294 -19.25 9.58 6.06
N LYS A 295 -19.80 10.23 7.10
CA LYS A 295 -19.71 9.74 8.48
C LYS A 295 -20.39 8.38 8.66
N GLU A 296 -21.57 8.20 8.07
CA GLU A 296 -22.28 6.92 8.09
C GLU A 296 -21.53 5.83 7.31
N THR A 297 -20.95 6.18 6.15
CA THR A 297 -20.11 5.27 5.35
C THR A 297 -18.83 4.87 6.09
N ALA A 298 -18.12 5.83 6.70
CA ALA A 298 -16.91 5.56 7.48
C ALA A 298 -17.20 4.62 8.67
N ALA A 299 -18.26 4.90 9.43
CA ALA A 299 -18.68 4.04 10.54
C ALA A 299 -18.99 2.61 10.06
N SER A 300 -19.66 2.47 8.91
CA SER A 300 -19.97 1.18 8.31
C SER A 300 -18.71 0.47 7.81
N SER A 301 -17.78 1.20 7.20
CA SER A 301 -16.48 0.67 6.74
C SER A 301 -15.67 0.09 7.89
N ILE A 302 -15.62 0.78 9.04
CA ILE A 302 -14.90 0.29 10.24
C ILE A 302 -15.55 -1.00 10.78
N LYS A 303 -16.88 -1.06 10.84
CA LYS A 303 -17.61 -2.26 11.25
C LYS A 303 -17.35 -3.44 10.32
N ASN A 304 -17.35 -3.20 9.00
CA ASN A 304 -17.05 -4.24 8.01
C ASN A 304 -15.61 -4.74 8.11
N ALA A 305 -14.64 -3.84 8.38
CA ALA A 305 -13.25 -4.22 8.61
C ALA A 305 -13.09 -5.09 9.87
N TYR A 306 -13.81 -4.74 10.95
CA TYR A 306 -13.87 -5.56 12.17
C TYR A 306 -14.46 -6.95 11.91
N GLU A 307 -15.60 -7.03 11.22
CA GLU A 307 -16.25 -8.30 10.88
C GLU A 307 -15.32 -9.18 10.03
N SER A 308 -14.64 -8.58 9.04
CA SER A 308 -13.66 -9.28 8.20
C SER A 308 -12.49 -9.83 9.02
N MET A 309 -11.96 -9.05 9.97
CA MET A 309 -10.91 -9.49 10.89
C MET A 309 -11.39 -10.64 11.78
N MET A 310 -12.62 -10.61 12.29
CA MET A 310 -13.18 -11.71 13.10
C MET A 310 -13.37 -12.98 12.28
N ILE A 311 -13.76 -12.87 11.00
CA ILE A 311 -13.83 -14.02 10.08
C ILE A 311 -12.44 -14.62 9.89
N SER A 312 -11.44 -13.81 9.54
CA SER A 312 -10.06 -14.29 9.38
C SER A 312 -9.49 -14.89 10.67
N LYS A 313 -9.90 -14.41 11.84
CA LYS A 313 -9.53 -14.99 13.13
C LYS A 313 -10.11 -16.39 13.28
N SER A 314 -11.40 -16.55 12.99
CA SER A 314 -12.08 -17.85 12.99
C SER A 314 -11.43 -18.82 12.00
N ASP A 315 -11.04 -18.37 10.81
CA ASP A 315 -10.37 -19.21 9.80
C ASP A 315 -8.97 -19.64 10.25
N TYR A 316 -8.22 -18.74 10.90
CA TYR A 316 -6.94 -19.07 11.52
C TYR A 316 -7.08 -20.09 12.65
N GLU A 317 -8.05 -19.93 13.55
CA GLU A 317 -8.34 -20.88 14.62
C GLU A 317 -8.75 -22.25 14.08
N GLN A 318 -9.55 -22.30 13.01
CA GLN A 318 -9.88 -23.55 12.32
C GLN A 318 -8.65 -24.23 11.70
N ALA A 319 -7.76 -23.45 11.06
CA ALA A 319 -6.53 -23.98 10.50
C ALA A 319 -5.59 -24.54 11.59
N LEU A 320 -5.49 -23.88 12.75
CA LEU A 320 -4.73 -24.38 13.90
C LEU A 320 -5.27 -25.72 14.39
N ASN A 321 -6.59 -25.84 14.60
CA ASN A 321 -7.21 -27.09 15.02
C ASN A 321 -6.97 -28.22 14.02
N ALA A 322 -7.07 -27.94 12.71
CA ALA A 322 -6.78 -28.93 11.66
C ALA A 322 -5.31 -29.37 11.69
N TYR A 323 -4.39 -28.43 11.89
CA TYR A 323 -2.96 -28.73 12.03
C TYR A 323 -2.66 -29.60 13.25
N GLU A 324 -3.29 -29.36 14.40
CA GLU A 324 -3.09 -30.19 15.60
C GLU A 324 -3.52 -31.65 15.37
N ILE A 325 -4.63 -31.86 14.64
CA ILE A 325 -5.09 -33.20 14.24
C ILE A 325 -4.04 -33.89 13.35
N GLU A 326 -3.56 -33.19 12.32
CA GLU A 326 -2.55 -33.75 11.40
C GLU A 326 -1.20 -33.97 12.08
N ALA A 327 -0.83 -33.13 13.06
CA ALA A 327 0.38 -33.30 13.86
C ALA A 327 0.32 -34.59 14.69
N ALA A 328 -0.80 -34.84 15.38
CA ALA A 328 -0.99 -36.06 16.16
C ALA A 328 -1.06 -37.33 15.27
N ALA A 329 -1.67 -37.21 14.08
CA ALA A 329 -1.70 -38.27 13.09
C ALA A 329 -0.29 -38.57 12.54
N MET A 330 0.52 -37.53 12.28
CA MET A 330 1.90 -37.68 11.83
C MET A 330 2.79 -38.36 12.88
N GLU A 331 2.72 -37.94 14.14
CA GLU A 331 3.45 -38.57 15.25
C GLU A 331 3.07 -40.07 15.38
N THR A 332 1.80 -40.39 15.14
CA THR A 332 1.32 -41.78 15.11
C THR A 332 1.86 -42.55 13.90
N ALA A 333 1.91 -41.94 12.72
CA ALA A 333 2.50 -42.55 11.54
C ALA A 333 4.01 -42.80 11.71
N GLU A 334 4.74 -41.89 12.35
CA GLU A 334 6.16 -42.06 12.70
C GLU A 334 6.40 -43.27 13.59
N ARG A 335 5.61 -43.43 14.66
CA ARG A 335 5.66 -44.62 15.52
C ARG A 335 5.38 -45.90 14.75
N LYS A 336 4.37 -45.91 13.89
CA LYS A 336 4.04 -47.08 13.07
C LYS A 336 5.14 -47.40 12.05
N MET A 337 5.79 -46.37 11.48
CA MET A 337 6.90 -46.53 10.53
C MET A 337 8.12 -47.14 11.23
N ALA A 338 8.47 -46.64 12.42
CA ALA A 338 9.54 -47.21 13.25
C ALA A 338 9.25 -48.67 13.67
N ALA A 339 7.98 -48.99 13.93
CA ALA A 339 7.54 -50.34 14.24
C ALA A 339 7.36 -51.26 13.00
N GLY A 340 7.49 -50.73 11.78
CA GLY A 340 7.27 -51.49 10.54
C GLY A 340 5.81 -51.89 10.29
N THR A 341 4.84 -51.18 10.88
CA THR A 341 3.40 -51.51 10.85
C THR A 341 2.57 -50.59 9.94
N ILE A 342 3.21 -49.67 9.23
CA ILE A 342 2.62 -48.82 8.18
C ILE A 342 3.42 -48.98 6.90
N THR A 343 2.77 -48.84 5.75
CA THR A 343 3.50 -48.84 4.48
C THR A 343 4.27 -47.53 4.30
N ARG A 344 5.35 -47.57 3.51
CA ARG A 344 6.08 -46.34 3.16
C ARG A 344 5.18 -45.31 2.47
N ASN A 345 4.23 -45.77 1.65
CA ASN A 345 3.31 -44.90 0.93
C ASN A 345 2.34 -44.19 1.89
N ASP A 346 1.73 -44.92 2.83
CA ASP A 346 0.79 -44.31 3.79
C ASP A 346 1.50 -43.30 4.70
N TYR A 347 2.76 -43.56 5.07
CA TYR A 347 3.57 -42.61 5.82
C TYR A 347 3.87 -41.34 5.00
N VAL A 348 4.21 -41.47 3.71
CA VAL A 348 4.42 -40.30 2.83
C VAL A 348 3.12 -39.49 2.68
N THR A 349 1.98 -40.15 2.49
CA THR A 349 0.68 -39.48 2.42
C THR A 349 0.42 -38.65 3.69
N GLN A 350 0.68 -39.22 4.87
CA GLN A 350 0.53 -38.49 6.13
C GLN A 350 1.50 -37.31 6.25
N GLN A 351 2.74 -37.47 5.80
CA GLN A 351 3.73 -36.39 5.78
C GLN A 351 3.28 -35.22 4.89
N THR A 352 2.70 -35.51 3.73
CA THR A 352 2.14 -34.48 2.84
C THR A 352 0.94 -33.78 3.46
N ALA A 353 0.04 -34.51 4.12
CA ALA A 353 -1.12 -33.92 4.81
C ALA A 353 -0.69 -32.97 5.94
N PHE A 354 0.30 -33.40 6.74
CA PHE A 354 0.88 -32.57 7.80
C PHE A 354 1.55 -31.29 7.24
N ALA A 355 2.35 -31.41 6.18
CA ALA A 355 2.98 -30.26 5.54
C ALA A 355 1.94 -29.28 4.98
N ALA A 356 0.88 -29.78 4.34
CA ALA A 356 -0.21 -28.95 3.83
C ALA A 356 -0.94 -28.20 4.96
N ALA A 357 -1.20 -28.86 6.09
CA ALA A 357 -1.81 -28.22 7.24
C ALA A 357 -0.91 -27.12 7.85
N GLN A 358 0.41 -27.35 7.90
CA GLN A 358 1.38 -26.34 8.37
C GLN A 358 1.40 -25.10 7.48
N VAL A 359 1.41 -25.28 6.15
CA VAL A 359 1.34 -24.16 5.19
C VAL A 359 0.02 -23.40 5.33
N ASN A 360 -1.09 -24.12 5.52
CA ASN A 360 -2.41 -23.50 5.70
C ASN A 360 -2.46 -22.62 6.97
N VAL A 361 -1.91 -23.08 8.10
CA VAL A 361 -1.81 -22.26 9.32
C VAL A 361 -1.05 -20.96 9.05
N ARG A 362 0.12 -21.03 8.40
CA ARG A 362 0.91 -19.84 8.06
C ARG A 362 0.15 -18.88 7.14
N THR A 363 -0.60 -19.43 6.19
CA THR A 363 -1.41 -18.66 5.23
C THR A 363 -2.53 -17.92 5.95
N GLN A 364 -3.31 -18.62 6.78
CA GLN A 364 -4.40 -18.00 7.54
C GLN A 364 -3.88 -17.01 8.59
N LYS A 365 -2.68 -17.24 9.14
CA LYS A 365 -2.02 -16.29 10.04
C LYS A 365 -1.74 -14.95 9.36
N LEU A 366 -1.20 -14.98 8.14
CA LEU A 366 -0.94 -13.76 7.36
C LEU A 366 -2.24 -13.09 6.90
N ALA A 367 -3.26 -13.87 6.54
CA ALA A 367 -4.59 -13.33 6.21
C ALA A 367 -5.20 -12.59 7.42
N LEU A 368 -5.10 -13.16 8.62
CA LEU A 368 -5.52 -12.51 9.86
C LEU A 368 -4.71 -11.24 10.13
N LEU A 369 -3.38 -11.28 9.99
CA LEU A 369 -2.55 -10.09 10.15
C LEU A 369 -2.97 -8.97 9.18
N LYS A 370 -3.24 -9.31 7.92
CA LYS A 370 -3.70 -8.35 6.92
C LYS A 370 -5.05 -7.74 7.32
N ALA A 371 -6.01 -8.56 7.74
CA ALA A 371 -7.33 -8.08 8.16
C ALA A 371 -7.23 -7.21 9.43
N GLN A 372 -6.34 -7.56 10.35
CA GLN A 372 -6.04 -6.73 11.53
C GLN A 372 -5.46 -5.38 11.15
N LEU A 373 -4.53 -5.36 10.21
CA LEU A 373 -3.92 -4.15 9.70
C LEU A 373 -4.97 -3.23 9.05
N GLU A 374 -5.86 -3.79 8.23
CA GLU A 374 -6.96 -3.06 7.59
C GLU A 374 -7.89 -2.43 8.62
N TYR A 375 -8.26 -3.19 9.65
CA TYR A 375 -9.09 -2.69 10.75
C TYR A 375 -8.40 -1.54 11.50
N ARG A 376 -7.12 -1.70 11.86
CA ARG A 376 -6.35 -0.66 12.55
C ARG A 376 -6.28 0.62 11.72
N TRP A 377 -5.92 0.54 10.45
CA TRP A 377 -5.89 1.72 9.57
C TRP A 377 -7.27 2.36 9.39
N SER A 378 -8.34 1.57 9.38
CA SER A 378 -9.71 2.10 9.36
C SER A 378 -9.99 2.96 10.60
N VAL A 379 -9.57 2.51 11.79
CA VAL A 379 -9.71 3.24 13.06
C VAL A 379 -8.71 4.41 13.18
N ASP A 380 -7.53 4.29 12.58
CA ASP A 380 -6.48 5.32 12.61
C ASP A 380 -6.69 6.43 11.56
N GLY A 381 -7.73 6.33 10.73
CA GLY A 381 -8.25 7.43 9.93
C GLY A 381 -8.35 7.19 8.42
N LEU A 382 -8.10 5.96 7.96
CA LEU A 382 -8.18 5.57 6.54
C LEU A 382 -9.45 4.80 6.17
N ALA A 383 -10.48 4.80 7.02
CA ALA A 383 -11.76 4.17 6.68
C ALA A 383 -12.36 4.77 5.40
N SER A 384 -12.98 3.92 4.57
CA SER A 384 -13.63 4.36 3.33
C SER A 384 -14.82 5.25 3.64
N VAL A 385 -14.95 6.34 2.89
CA VAL A 385 -16.08 7.29 2.97
C VAL A 385 -16.98 7.27 1.74
N SER A 386 -16.60 6.49 0.71
CA SER A 386 -17.28 6.40 -0.58
C SER A 386 -18.09 5.12 -0.74
#